data_AF-A0A3D8HU51-F1
#
_entry.id   AF-A0A3D8HU51-F1
#
_cell.length_a   1.000
_cell.length_b   1.000
_cell.length_c   1.000
_cell.angle_alpha   90.00
_cell.angle_beta   90.00
_cell.angle_gamma   90.00
#
_symmetry.space_group_name_H-M   'P 1'
#
loop_
_entity.id
_entity.type
_entity.pdbx_description
1 polymer ?
#
loop_
_entity_poly.entity_id
_entity_poly.type
_entity_poly.pdbx_seq_one_letter_code
_entity_poly.pdbx_strand_id
1 'polypeptide(L)'
;MCFQIIAITDRKLCKSQSANTKNTAKDIDKFLARLELLTKSGVDSVILREKDLRESEYLALAKEAIGIFESANKANKTNSTNTNKANANNSSNECKLILHNFIEVAYKLEYPFFHAPFGALEDLTSNKILPQKISENGAFGVSIHSLEELAVALDFGVDYVIAGNVFESACKEGVQGRGVEFLRKISGGLEHYKNGLTKDFAKNLPIYAVGGICKENLAMLCKDIKNTLPNSHTQASNNANNENSKTSTQKAKTMEAKIARAKIAGVCMRSVLMECENPKAYIAQCKEIITKEICKDF
;
A
#
# COMPACT_ATOMS: atom_id res chain seq x y z
N MET A 1 0.46 12.52 4.70
CA MET A 1 1.18 11.36 4.11
C MET A 1 1.32 11.59 2.61
N CYS A 2 2.43 11.14 1.99
CA CYS A 2 2.53 11.05 0.53
C CYS A 2 1.71 9.84 0.06
N PHE A 3 1.07 9.95 -1.11
CA PHE A 3 0.29 8.86 -1.69
C PHE A 3 1.24 7.75 -2.18
N GLN A 4 1.07 6.53 -1.67
CA GLN A 4 2.03 5.44 -1.87
C GLN A 4 1.61 4.46 -2.97
N ILE A 5 2.60 3.78 -3.55
CA ILE A 5 2.40 2.66 -4.45
C ILE A 5 3.01 1.40 -3.84
N ILE A 6 2.15 0.40 -3.63
CA ILE A 6 2.53 -0.91 -3.11
C ILE A 6 2.49 -1.94 -4.24
N ALA A 7 3.59 -2.65 -4.48
CA ALA A 7 3.58 -3.80 -5.37
C ALA A 7 3.07 -5.04 -4.63
N ILE A 8 2.29 -5.88 -5.31
CA ILE A 8 1.89 -7.20 -4.82
C ILE A 8 2.50 -8.24 -5.76
N THR A 9 3.15 -9.26 -5.20
CA THR A 9 3.78 -10.29 -6.03
C THR A 9 2.81 -11.36 -6.52
N ASP A 10 3.20 -12.01 -7.60
CA ASP A 10 2.70 -13.32 -8.04
C ASP A 10 3.81 -13.92 -8.92
N ARG A 11 4.58 -14.89 -8.40
CA ARG A 11 5.72 -15.44 -9.14
C ARG A 11 5.32 -16.09 -10.46
N LYS A 12 4.07 -16.54 -10.61
CA LYS A 12 3.59 -17.19 -11.84
C LYS A 12 3.50 -16.21 -13.02
N LEU A 13 3.55 -14.91 -12.76
CA LEU A 13 3.58 -13.88 -13.79
C LEU A 13 5.00 -13.62 -14.34
N CYS A 14 6.05 -14.13 -13.69
CA CYS A 14 7.44 -13.99 -14.14
C CYS A 14 7.91 -15.09 -15.11
N LYS A 15 6.97 -15.84 -15.70
CA LYS A 15 7.29 -17.03 -16.51
C LYS A 15 7.98 -16.71 -17.83
N SER A 16 8.77 -17.68 -18.29
CA SER A 16 9.33 -17.70 -19.64
C SER A 16 8.22 -17.71 -20.70
N GLN A 17 8.33 -16.87 -21.74
CA GLN A 17 7.48 -16.94 -22.94
C GLN A 17 7.68 -18.23 -23.78
N SER A 18 8.45 -19.20 -23.30
CA SER A 18 8.65 -20.48 -23.99
C SER A 18 7.79 -21.55 -23.34
N ALA A 19 6.70 -21.93 -24.02
CA ALA A 19 5.72 -22.92 -23.58
C ALA A 19 6.26 -24.37 -23.45
N ASN A 20 7.55 -24.62 -23.71
CA ASN A 20 8.07 -25.97 -23.92
C ASN A 20 9.22 -26.43 -23.00
N THR A 21 9.44 -25.78 -21.85
CA THR A 21 10.35 -26.38 -20.84
C THR A 21 9.96 -25.94 -19.44
N LYS A 22 9.47 -26.89 -18.62
CA LYS A 22 9.27 -26.71 -17.17
C LYS A 22 10.63 -26.65 -16.47
N ASN A 23 11.40 -25.59 -16.67
CA ASN A 23 12.62 -25.37 -15.91
C ASN A 23 12.32 -24.42 -14.73
N THR A 24 11.84 -25.00 -13.63
CA THR A 24 11.36 -24.29 -12.44
C THR A 24 12.45 -23.45 -11.75
N ALA A 25 13.71 -23.86 -11.83
CA ALA A 25 14.85 -23.08 -11.33
C ALA A 25 14.98 -21.74 -12.06
N LYS A 26 14.73 -21.73 -13.38
CA LYS A 26 14.77 -20.50 -14.18
C LYS A 26 13.63 -19.52 -13.84
N ASP A 27 12.50 -20.04 -13.35
CA ASP A 27 11.35 -19.21 -12.99
C ASP A 27 11.52 -18.53 -11.62
N ILE A 28 12.14 -19.22 -10.65
CA ILE A 28 12.45 -18.60 -9.35
C ILE A 28 13.51 -17.49 -9.50
N ASP A 29 14.58 -17.72 -10.27
CA ASP A 29 15.63 -16.72 -10.50
C ASP A 29 15.05 -15.44 -11.13
N LYS A 30 14.13 -15.59 -12.09
CA LYS A 30 13.43 -14.44 -12.70
C LYS A 30 12.56 -13.70 -11.70
N PHE A 31 11.89 -14.42 -10.81
CA PHE A 31 11.09 -13.82 -9.76
C PHE A 31 11.96 -13.03 -8.77
N LEU A 32 13.09 -13.59 -8.34
CA LEU A 32 14.04 -12.91 -7.46
C LEU A 32 14.64 -11.67 -8.15
N ALA A 33 15.03 -11.78 -9.42
CA ALA A 33 15.46 -10.63 -10.23
C ALA A 33 14.36 -9.57 -10.35
N ARG A 34 13.09 -9.97 -10.45
CA ARG A 34 11.95 -9.04 -10.44
C ARG A 34 11.83 -8.34 -9.08
N LEU A 35 12.02 -9.03 -7.96
CA LEU A 35 12.05 -8.39 -6.63
C LEU A 35 13.16 -7.32 -6.56
N GLU A 36 14.37 -7.62 -7.05
CA GLU A 36 15.46 -6.63 -7.12
C GLU A 36 15.12 -5.42 -7.99
N LEU A 37 14.42 -5.62 -9.10
CA LEU A 37 13.96 -4.50 -9.93
C LEU A 37 12.94 -3.63 -9.18
N LEU A 38 12.04 -4.25 -8.41
CA LEU A 38 11.05 -3.53 -7.61
C LEU A 38 11.72 -2.69 -6.51
N THR A 39 12.74 -3.18 -5.82
CA THR A 39 13.46 -2.37 -4.79
C THR A 39 14.10 -1.11 -5.38
N LYS A 40 14.43 -1.11 -6.67
CA LYS A 40 15.04 0.01 -7.42
C LYS A 40 14.03 0.83 -8.22
N SER A 41 12.74 0.46 -8.18
CA SER A 41 11.69 1.06 -9.03
C SER A 41 11.06 2.32 -8.45
N GLY A 42 11.17 2.52 -7.13
CA GLY A 42 10.53 3.61 -6.42
C GLY A 42 9.12 3.30 -5.90
N VAL A 43 8.68 2.03 -5.92
CA VAL A 43 7.56 1.59 -5.07
C VAL A 43 7.91 1.80 -3.59
N ASP A 44 6.91 2.08 -2.76
CA ASP A 44 7.10 2.31 -1.34
C ASP A 44 7.21 1.00 -0.56
N SER A 45 6.50 -0.04 -1.02
CA SER A 45 6.52 -1.36 -0.41
C SER A 45 6.19 -2.46 -1.41
N VAL A 46 6.57 -3.70 -1.07
CA VAL A 46 6.24 -4.92 -1.80
C VAL A 46 5.63 -5.93 -0.85
N ILE A 47 4.43 -6.41 -1.15
CA ILE A 47 3.78 -7.52 -0.44
C ILE A 47 4.14 -8.83 -1.16
N LEU A 48 4.89 -9.69 -0.47
CA LEU A 48 5.28 -11.01 -0.96
C LEU A 48 4.10 -11.98 -0.85
N ARG A 49 3.31 -12.10 -1.91
CA ARG A 49 2.05 -12.85 -1.93
C ARG A 49 2.10 -14.04 -2.88
N GLU A 50 2.45 -15.21 -2.35
CA GLU A 50 2.51 -16.47 -3.09
C GLU A 50 1.48 -17.47 -2.56
N LYS A 51 0.25 -17.39 -3.07
CA LYS A 51 -0.92 -18.12 -2.54
C LYS A 51 -0.89 -19.64 -2.74
N ASP A 52 -0.09 -20.12 -3.67
CA ASP A 52 -0.01 -21.53 -4.03
C ASP A 52 1.22 -22.24 -3.43
N LEU A 53 2.04 -21.52 -2.66
CA LEU A 53 3.11 -22.13 -1.88
C LEU A 53 2.57 -22.68 -0.57
N ARG A 54 3.15 -23.79 -0.13
CA ARG A 54 3.01 -24.25 1.26
C ARG A 54 3.87 -23.39 2.18
N GLU A 55 3.57 -23.38 3.47
CA GLU A 55 4.27 -22.58 4.46
C GLU A 55 5.79 -22.77 4.44
N SER A 56 6.28 -24.03 4.33
CA SER A 56 7.72 -24.32 4.30
C SER A 56 8.42 -23.74 3.07
N GLU A 57 7.73 -23.72 1.92
CA GLU A 57 8.25 -23.16 0.67
C GLU A 57 8.22 -21.63 0.72
N TYR A 58 7.13 -21.07 1.28
CA TYR A 58 7.01 -19.64 1.52
C TYR A 58 8.08 -19.13 2.49
N LEU A 59 8.41 -19.89 3.55
CA LEU A 59 9.49 -19.58 4.48
C LEU A 59 10.85 -19.46 3.79
N ALA A 60 11.17 -20.40 2.89
CA ALA A 60 12.42 -20.35 2.13
C ALA A 60 12.47 -19.10 1.25
N LEU A 61 11.39 -18.83 0.50
CA LEU A 61 11.28 -17.65 -0.35
C LEU A 61 11.33 -16.33 0.44
N ALA A 62 10.68 -16.27 1.60
CA ALA A 62 10.67 -15.10 2.45
C ALA A 62 12.08 -14.72 2.92
N LYS A 63 12.91 -15.71 3.30
CA LYS A 63 14.32 -15.48 3.67
C LYS A 63 15.11 -14.84 2.53
N GLU A 64 14.97 -15.37 1.31
CA GLU A 64 15.65 -14.83 0.13
C GLU A 64 15.18 -13.41 -0.19
N ALA A 65 13.87 -13.18 -0.18
CA ALA A 65 13.29 -11.86 -0.42
C ALA A 65 13.75 -10.83 0.62
N ILE A 66 13.82 -11.19 1.91
CA ILE A 66 14.33 -10.30 2.96
C ILE A 66 15.77 -9.91 2.66
N GLY A 67 16.64 -10.87 2.33
CA GLY A 67 18.04 -10.60 2.00
C GLY A 67 18.22 -9.65 0.82
N ILE A 68 17.37 -9.76 -0.21
CA ILE A 68 17.35 -8.83 -1.36
C ILE A 68 17.04 -7.39 -0.90
N PHE A 69 16.01 -7.22 -0.08
CA PHE A 69 15.56 -5.89 0.35
C PHE A 69 16.56 -5.24 1.30
N GLU A 70 17.09 -5.98 2.27
CA GLU A 70 18.12 -5.49 3.18
C GLU A 70 19.38 -5.07 2.44
N SER A 71 19.83 -5.87 1.47
CA SER A 71 21.00 -5.57 0.64
C SER A 71 20.78 -4.29 -0.19
N ALA A 72 19.61 -4.16 -0.81
CA ALA A 72 19.25 -2.96 -1.59
C ALA A 72 19.20 -1.70 -0.71
N ASN A 73 18.57 -1.79 0.47
CA ASN A 73 18.43 -0.66 1.37
C ASN A 73 19.76 -0.25 2.01
N LYS A 74 20.66 -1.20 2.29
CA LYS A 74 22.03 -0.91 2.74
C LYS A 74 22.83 -0.17 1.68
N ALA A 75 22.76 -0.59 0.41
CA ALA A 75 23.44 0.07 -0.70
C ALA A 75 22.95 1.52 -0.90
N ASN A 76 21.67 1.80 -0.67
CA ASN A 76 21.12 3.15 -0.73
C ASN A 76 21.69 4.06 0.38
N LYS A 77 21.87 3.53 1.60
CA LYS A 77 22.44 4.27 2.74
C LYS A 77 23.90 4.66 2.49
N THR A 78 24.72 3.75 1.96
CA THR A 78 26.15 4.03 1.66
C THR A 78 26.35 5.06 0.56
N ASN A 79 25.46 5.11 -0.43
CA ASN A 79 25.54 6.09 -1.52
C ASN A 79 25.13 7.50 -1.07
N SER A 80 24.24 7.60 -0.07
CA SER A 80 23.81 8.88 0.49
C SER A 80 24.88 9.56 1.36
N THR A 81 25.79 8.81 1.98
CA THR A 81 26.85 9.38 2.84
C THR A 81 28.04 9.95 2.06
N ASN A 82 28.23 9.53 0.79
CA ASN A 82 29.36 9.95 -0.05
C ASN A 82 29.04 11.10 -1.01
N THR A 83 27.82 11.64 -1.01
CA THR A 83 27.43 12.76 -1.87
C THR A 83 27.31 14.04 -1.03
N ASN A 84 27.96 15.12 -1.48
CA ASN A 84 27.89 16.43 -0.85
C ASN A 84 26.42 16.85 -0.65
N LYS A 85 26.12 17.28 0.58
CA LYS A 85 24.81 17.61 1.20
C LYS A 85 24.00 18.73 0.50
N ALA A 86 24.27 19.04 -0.76
CA ALA A 86 23.74 20.21 -1.48
C ALA A 86 22.55 19.93 -2.43
N ASN A 87 22.16 18.67 -2.66
CA ASN A 87 20.96 18.32 -3.44
C ASN A 87 20.07 17.31 -2.69
N ALA A 88 19.62 17.68 -1.50
CA ALA A 88 18.82 16.85 -0.60
C ALA A 88 17.31 16.80 -0.95
N ASN A 89 16.95 16.73 -2.24
CA ASN A 89 15.55 16.62 -2.68
C ASN A 89 15.17 15.22 -3.21
N ASN A 90 16.10 14.27 -3.21
CA ASN A 90 15.79 12.86 -3.49
C ASN A 90 15.91 12.07 -2.19
N SER A 91 14.87 12.06 -1.36
CA SER A 91 14.79 11.09 -0.26
C SER A 91 14.71 9.70 -0.89
N SER A 92 15.81 8.94 -0.91
CA SER A 92 15.78 7.52 -1.26
C SER A 92 15.05 6.79 -0.15
N ASN A 93 13.71 6.79 -0.21
CA ASN A 93 12.87 6.04 0.71
C ASN A 93 13.22 4.55 0.56
N GLU A 94 13.53 3.95 1.69
CA GLU A 94 13.74 2.53 1.86
C GLU A 94 12.47 1.78 1.42
N CYS A 95 12.63 0.85 0.46
CA CYS A 95 11.54 0.00 0.00
C CYS A 95 11.33 -1.10 1.03
N LYS A 96 10.09 -1.24 1.53
CA LYS A 96 9.76 -2.23 2.56
C LYS A 96 9.25 -3.53 1.91
N LEU A 97 9.68 -4.67 2.44
CA LEU A 97 9.03 -5.95 2.14
C LEU A 97 7.98 -6.22 3.22
N ILE A 98 6.86 -6.82 2.83
CA ILE A 98 5.76 -7.19 3.72
C ILE A 98 5.41 -8.64 3.45
N LEU A 99 5.46 -9.49 4.48
CA LEU A 99 5.08 -10.90 4.36
C LEU A 99 3.56 -11.06 4.35
N HIS A 100 3.06 -12.14 3.76
CA HIS A 100 1.63 -12.36 3.55
C HIS A 100 1.22 -13.80 3.83
N ASN A 101 -0.02 -13.99 4.30
CA ASN A 101 -0.68 -15.27 4.57
C ASN A 101 -0.16 -15.99 5.82
N PHE A 102 1.12 -16.34 5.86
CA PHE A 102 1.67 -17.21 6.90
C PHE A 102 2.28 -16.39 8.05
N ILE A 103 1.49 -16.05 9.06
CA ILE A 103 1.97 -15.24 10.19
C ILE A 103 3.08 -15.94 10.98
N GLU A 104 3.03 -17.27 11.05
CA GLU A 104 4.06 -18.09 11.72
C GLU A 104 5.43 -17.92 11.06
N VAL A 105 5.46 -17.69 9.74
CA VAL A 105 6.69 -17.37 9.02
C VAL A 105 7.23 -16.01 9.46
N ALA A 106 6.36 -15.01 9.64
CA ALA A 106 6.79 -13.70 10.15
C ALA A 106 7.36 -13.79 11.57
N TYR A 107 6.74 -14.54 12.48
CA TYR A 107 7.29 -14.75 13.82
C TYR A 107 8.58 -15.52 13.83
N LYS A 108 8.65 -16.62 13.08
CA LYS A 108 9.86 -17.45 12.99
C LYS A 108 11.07 -16.69 12.46
N LEU A 109 10.82 -15.70 11.59
CA LEU A 109 11.84 -14.82 11.03
C LEU A 109 12.02 -13.52 11.83
N GLU A 110 11.26 -13.31 12.90
CA GLU A 110 11.20 -12.06 13.65
C GLU A 110 10.97 -10.83 12.74
N TYR A 111 10.17 -11.01 11.69
CA TYR A 111 9.98 -10.00 10.64
C TYR A 111 8.80 -9.08 10.97
N PRO A 112 9.00 -7.75 11.02
CA PRO A 112 8.03 -6.83 11.64
C PRO A 112 6.91 -6.35 10.70
N PHE A 113 6.93 -6.73 9.43
CA PHE A 113 5.94 -6.27 8.45
C PHE A 113 5.11 -7.44 7.91
N PHE A 114 3.80 -7.41 8.18
CA PHE A 114 2.89 -8.48 7.81
C PHE A 114 1.57 -7.96 7.25
N HIS A 115 1.02 -8.67 6.26
CA HIS A 115 -0.28 -8.42 5.69
C HIS A 115 -1.12 -9.71 5.64
N ALA A 116 -2.22 -9.76 6.37
CA ALA A 116 -3.10 -10.92 6.37
C ALA A 116 -4.20 -10.83 5.30
N PRO A 117 -4.59 -11.94 4.67
CA PRO A 117 -5.93 -12.05 4.09
C PRO A 117 -6.98 -12.00 5.21
N PHE A 118 -8.18 -11.48 4.94
CA PHE A 118 -9.22 -11.33 5.96
C PHE A 118 -9.51 -12.61 6.75
N GLY A 119 -9.72 -13.73 6.06
CA GLY A 119 -10.06 -15.01 6.69
C GLY A 119 -8.97 -15.58 7.62
N ALA A 120 -7.72 -15.09 7.54
CA ALA A 120 -6.68 -15.52 8.46
C ALA A 120 -6.84 -14.88 9.86
N LEU A 121 -7.65 -13.82 10.03
CA LEU A 121 -7.84 -13.17 11.33
C LEU A 121 -8.47 -14.09 12.39
N GLU A 122 -9.35 -15.00 11.97
CA GLU A 122 -9.96 -15.99 12.88
C GLU A 122 -8.91 -16.94 13.45
N ASP A 123 -7.98 -17.40 12.60
CA ASP A 123 -6.85 -18.25 13.00
C ASP A 123 -5.93 -17.51 13.98
N LEU A 124 -5.68 -16.22 13.76
CA LEU A 124 -4.86 -15.41 14.68
C LEU A 124 -5.49 -15.32 16.06
N THR A 125 -6.80 -15.08 16.11
CA THR A 125 -7.57 -15.01 17.35
C THR A 125 -7.51 -16.33 18.10
N SER A 126 -7.79 -17.43 17.38
CA SER A 126 -7.88 -18.77 17.95
C SER A 126 -6.54 -19.27 18.49
N ASN A 127 -5.44 -18.96 17.79
CA ASN A 127 -4.09 -19.33 18.19
C ASN A 127 -3.48 -18.36 19.23
N LYS A 128 -4.26 -17.40 19.75
CA LYS A 128 -3.81 -16.36 20.71
C LYS A 128 -2.60 -15.59 20.20
N ILE A 129 -2.53 -15.43 18.89
CA ILE A 129 -1.47 -14.71 18.22
C ILE A 129 -1.83 -13.22 18.31
N LEU A 130 -1.17 -12.52 19.23
CA LEU A 130 -1.39 -11.09 19.41
C LEU A 130 -0.61 -10.31 18.35
N PRO A 131 -1.27 -9.49 17.51
CA PRO A 131 -0.58 -8.63 16.54
C PRO A 131 0.40 -7.65 17.20
N GLN A 132 0.24 -7.37 18.49
CA GLN A 132 1.20 -6.60 19.31
C GLN A 132 2.62 -7.20 19.27
N LYS A 133 2.78 -8.52 19.04
CA LYS A 133 4.10 -9.15 18.85
C LYS A 133 4.74 -8.84 17.49
N ILE A 134 3.99 -8.38 16.50
CA ILE A 134 4.51 -8.00 15.18
C ILE A 134 4.99 -6.53 15.18
N SER A 135 4.48 -5.68 16.06
CA SER A 135 4.64 -4.22 15.90
C SER A 135 4.81 -3.45 17.22
N GLU A 136 6.08 -3.14 17.58
CA GLU A 136 6.45 -1.84 18.17
C GLU A 136 7.06 -0.90 17.10
N ASN A 137 7.70 -1.46 16.06
CA ASN A 137 8.33 -0.73 14.95
C ASN A 137 7.90 -1.28 13.57
N GLY A 138 6.82 -2.06 13.54
CA GLY A 138 6.35 -2.83 12.39
C GLY A 138 5.15 -2.22 11.68
N ALA A 139 4.49 -3.04 10.86
CA ALA A 139 3.15 -2.73 10.36
C ALA A 139 2.38 -4.03 10.11
N PHE A 140 1.14 -4.06 10.58
CA PHE A 140 0.20 -5.13 10.35
C PHE A 140 -1.03 -4.63 9.59
N GLY A 141 -1.25 -5.14 8.38
CA GLY A 141 -2.43 -4.79 7.59
C GLY A 141 -3.30 -5.97 7.22
N VAL A 142 -4.53 -5.68 6.80
CA VAL A 142 -5.51 -6.70 6.38
C VAL A 142 -6.16 -6.31 5.05
N SER A 143 -6.37 -7.29 4.17
CA SER A 143 -7.21 -7.12 2.98
C SER A 143 -8.68 -7.16 3.38
N ILE A 144 -9.48 -6.18 2.95
CA ILE A 144 -10.93 -6.10 3.21
C ILE A 144 -11.74 -5.93 1.93
N HIS A 145 -13.01 -6.30 2.03
CA HIS A 145 -13.97 -6.43 0.95
C HIS A 145 -15.36 -5.88 1.30
N SER A 146 -15.61 -5.50 2.56
CA SER A 146 -16.87 -4.90 3.02
C SER A 146 -16.68 -3.96 4.21
N LEU A 147 -17.74 -3.27 4.64
CA LEU A 147 -17.75 -2.41 5.82
C LEU A 147 -17.72 -3.23 7.12
N GLU A 148 -18.34 -4.40 7.11
CA GLU A 148 -18.34 -5.35 8.22
C GLU A 148 -16.93 -5.88 8.47
N GLU A 149 -16.19 -6.22 7.40
CA GLU A 149 -14.79 -6.62 7.51
C GLU A 149 -13.90 -5.48 8.03
N LEU A 150 -14.18 -4.23 7.66
CA LEU A 150 -13.49 -3.07 8.22
C LEU A 150 -13.67 -2.98 9.74
N ALA A 151 -14.91 -3.18 10.24
CA ALA A 151 -15.17 -3.12 11.68
C ALA A 151 -14.36 -4.17 12.44
N VAL A 152 -14.33 -5.41 11.93
CA VAL A 152 -13.51 -6.50 12.51
C VAL A 152 -12.03 -6.16 12.48
N ALA A 153 -11.51 -5.63 11.36
CA ALA A 153 -10.11 -5.24 11.25
C ALA A 153 -9.74 -4.13 12.25
N LEU A 154 -10.64 -3.16 12.49
CA LEU A 154 -10.45 -2.11 13.49
C LEU A 154 -10.42 -2.66 14.92
N ASP A 155 -11.33 -3.57 15.27
CA ASP A 155 -11.32 -4.23 16.59
C ASP A 155 -10.05 -5.06 16.80
N PHE A 156 -9.47 -5.56 15.72
CA PHE A 156 -8.21 -6.31 15.75
C PHE A 156 -6.95 -5.41 15.85
N GLY A 157 -7.10 -4.09 15.69
CA GLY A 157 -6.01 -3.13 15.85
C GLY A 157 -4.99 -3.13 14.71
N VAL A 158 -5.44 -3.34 13.47
CA VAL A 158 -4.55 -3.27 12.27
C VAL A 158 -4.04 -1.86 12.04
N ASP A 159 -2.82 -1.72 11.53
CA ASP A 159 -2.17 -0.44 11.18
C ASP A 159 -2.67 0.15 9.86
N TYR A 160 -3.18 -0.68 8.95
CA TYR A 160 -3.74 -0.26 7.67
C TYR A 160 -4.66 -1.32 7.06
N VAL A 161 -5.44 -0.94 6.05
CA VAL A 161 -6.25 -1.88 5.27
C VAL A 161 -6.00 -1.75 3.77
N ILE A 162 -6.12 -2.87 3.07
CA ILE A 162 -6.17 -2.91 1.60
C ILE A 162 -7.61 -3.20 1.19
N ALA A 163 -8.27 -2.23 0.56
CA ALA A 163 -9.66 -2.34 0.12
C ALA A 163 -9.73 -2.60 -1.39
N GLY A 164 -10.37 -3.71 -1.76
CA GLY A 164 -10.61 -4.05 -3.16
C GLY A 164 -11.70 -5.09 -3.32
N ASN A 165 -11.98 -5.62 -4.51
CA ASN A 165 -11.44 -5.18 -5.79
C ASN A 165 -12.16 -3.91 -6.27
N VAL A 166 -11.40 -2.87 -6.64
CA VAL A 166 -11.95 -1.58 -7.10
C VAL A 166 -12.40 -1.66 -8.56
N PHE A 167 -11.51 -2.10 -9.46
CA PHE A 167 -11.83 -2.34 -10.86
C PHE A 167 -11.82 -3.83 -11.16
N GLU A 168 -12.41 -4.20 -12.30
CA GLU A 168 -12.26 -5.54 -12.85
C GLU A 168 -10.79 -5.85 -13.07
N SER A 169 -10.42 -7.11 -12.86
CA SER A 169 -9.04 -7.54 -13.02
C SER A 169 -9.03 -8.90 -13.70
N ALA A 170 -8.09 -9.10 -14.63
CA ALA A 170 -7.78 -10.42 -15.17
C ALA A 170 -7.38 -11.44 -14.09
N CYS A 171 -7.13 -10.98 -12.85
CA CYS A 171 -6.84 -11.82 -11.69
C CYS A 171 -8.07 -12.52 -11.10
N LYS A 172 -9.29 -12.06 -11.44
CA LYS A 172 -10.58 -12.58 -11.00
C LYS A 172 -11.58 -12.40 -12.15
N GLU A 173 -11.45 -13.22 -13.19
CA GLU A 173 -12.37 -13.22 -14.33
C GLU A 173 -13.82 -13.39 -13.86
N GLY A 174 -14.73 -12.57 -14.38
CA GLY A 174 -16.15 -12.60 -14.02
C GLY A 174 -16.54 -11.87 -12.73
N VAL A 175 -15.59 -11.25 -12.00
CA VAL A 175 -15.92 -10.43 -10.82
C VAL A 175 -15.94 -8.95 -11.19
N GLN A 176 -17.15 -8.36 -11.21
CA GLN A 176 -17.34 -6.92 -11.43
C GLN A 176 -16.59 -6.11 -10.36
N GLY A 177 -15.85 -5.09 -10.79
CA GLY A 177 -15.20 -4.15 -9.88
C GLY A 177 -16.23 -3.43 -9.01
N ARG A 178 -15.93 -3.25 -7.72
CA ARG A 178 -16.82 -2.56 -6.76
C ARG A 178 -16.88 -1.04 -6.96
N GLY A 179 -16.00 -0.51 -7.80
CA GLY A 179 -15.90 0.90 -8.13
C GLY A 179 -15.36 1.77 -7.00
N VAL A 180 -15.17 3.05 -7.29
CA VAL A 180 -14.68 4.04 -6.29
C VAL A 180 -15.75 4.34 -5.23
N GLU A 181 -17.02 4.03 -5.48
CA GLU A 181 -18.08 4.14 -4.48
C GLU A 181 -17.86 3.19 -3.28
N PHE A 182 -17.31 2.00 -3.51
CA PHE A 182 -16.92 1.11 -2.44
C PHE A 182 -15.84 1.73 -1.54
N LEU A 183 -14.81 2.35 -2.13
CA LEU A 183 -13.78 3.06 -1.37
C LEU A 183 -14.37 4.23 -0.57
N ARG A 184 -15.34 4.97 -1.14
CA ARG A 184 -16.10 6.00 -0.41
C ARG A 184 -16.83 5.43 0.80
N LYS A 185 -17.51 4.29 0.64
CA LYS A 185 -18.24 3.63 1.73
C LYS A 185 -17.28 3.26 2.86
N ILE A 186 -16.18 2.57 2.56
CA ILE A 186 -15.13 2.21 3.53
C ILE A 186 -14.60 3.45 4.25
N SER A 187 -14.22 4.47 3.47
CA SER A 187 -13.75 5.76 4.01
C SER A 187 -14.78 6.40 4.95
N GLY A 188 -16.05 6.51 4.54
CA GLY A 188 -17.12 7.08 5.35
C GLY A 188 -17.42 6.28 6.63
N GLY A 189 -17.34 4.95 6.56
CA GLY A 189 -17.55 4.06 7.70
C GLY A 189 -16.62 4.35 8.89
N LEU A 190 -15.39 4.80 8.63
CA LEU A 190 -14.41 5.16 9.67
C LEU A 190 -14.90 6.30 10.59
N GLU A 191 -15.73 7.23 10.09
CA GLU A 191 -16.26 8.33 10.91
C GLU A 191 -17.32 7.88 11.92
N HIS A 192 -18.03 6.81 11.57
CA HIS A 192 -19.14 6.29 12.35
C HIS A 192 -18.74 5.13 13.26
N TYR A 193 -17.47 4.74 13.25
CA TYR A 193 -16.96 3.68 14.11
C TYR A 193 -16.97 4.14 15.58
N LYS A 194 -17.71 3.40 16.42
CA LYS A 194 -18.07 3.76 17.82
C LYS A 194 -17.42 2.84 18.85
N ASN A 195 -16.13 2.53 18.72
CA ASN A 195 -15.36 1.94 19.81
C ASN A 195 -14.54 3.03 20.52
N GLY A 196 -14.83 3.29 21.80
CA GLY A 196 -14.33 4.45 22.56
C GLY A 196 -12.81 4.46 22.78
N LEU A 197 -12.13 3.34 22.56
CA LEU A 197 -10.68 3.18 22.74
C LEU A 197 -9.86 3.61 21.51
N THR A 198 -10.44 3.66 20.31
CA THR A 198 -9.67 3.74 19.04
C THR A 198 -10.19 4.80 18.06
N LYS A 199 -11.05 5.71 18.51
CA LYS A 199 -11.72 6.70 17.65
C LYS A 199 -10.75 7.59 16.87
N ASP A 200 -9.60 7.95 17.44
CA ASP A 200 -8.60 8.78 16.74
C ASP A 200 -7.69 7.97 15.83
N PHE A 201 -7.46 6.70 16.15
CA PHE A 201 -6.76 5.77 15.27
C PHE A 201 -7.58 5.48 14.00
N ALA A 202 -8.85 5.12 14.15
CA ALA A 202 -9.75 4.81 13.04
C ALA A 202 -9.88 5.99 12.04
N LYS A 203 -9.89 7.24 12.54
CA LYS A 203 -9.92 8.44 11.67
C LYS A 203 -8.70 8.57 10.77
N ASN A 204 -7.56 8.02 11.18
CA ASN A 204 -6.28 8.16 10.49
C ASN A 204 -5.79 6.85 9.85
N LEU A 205 -6.62 5.80 9.84
CA LEU A 205 -6.27 4.50 9.28
C LEU A 205 -5.98 4.63 7.76
N PRO A 206 -4.76 4.31 7.29
CA PRO A 206 -4.44 4.28 5.87
C PRO A 206 -5.24 3.21 5.13
N ILE A 207 -5.94 3.61 4.06
CA ILE A 207 -6.60 2.69 3.13
C ILE A 207 -5.81 2.65 1.81
N TYR A 208 -5.46 1.46 1.34
CA TYR A 208 -4.88 1.28 0.01
C TYR A 208 -5.88 0.61 -0.92
N ALA A 209 -6.11 1.20 -2.08
CA ALA A 209 -7.01 0.64 -3.08
C ALA A 209 -6.33 -0.50 -3.84
N VAL A 210 -7.03 -1.61 -4.11
CA VAL A 210 -6.51 -2.72 -4.93
C VAL A 210 -7.56 -3.24 -5.91
N GLY A 211 -7.10 -3.82 -7.02
CA GLY A 211 -7.93 -4.53 -8.00
C GLY A 211 -8.03 -3.77 -9.31
N GLY A 212 -7.38 -4.29 -10.35
CA GLY A 212 -7.40 -3.74 -11.71
C GLY A 212 -6.70 -2.39 -11.89
N ILE A 213 -6.02 -1.87 -10.86
CA ILE A 213 -5.40 -0.55 -10.91
C ILE A 213 -4.13 -0.60 -11.77
N CYS A 214 -4.01 0.36 -12.69
CA CYS A 214 -2.89 0.55 -13.60
C CYS A 214 -2.77 2.04 -13.97
N LYS A 215 -1.69 2.45 -14.64
CA LYS A 215 -1.46 3.85 -15.03
C LYS A 215 -2.62 4.44 -15.84
N GLU A 216 -3.30 3.63 -16.65
CA GLU A 216 -4.41 4.05 -17.52
C GLU A 216 -5.65 4.49 -16.71
N ASN A 217 -5.95 3.84 -15.58
CA ASN A 217 -7.08 4.19 -14.72
C ASN A 217 -6.69 4.94 -13.43
N LEU A 218 -5.39 5.08 -13.16
CA LEU A 218 -4.87 5.75 -11.96
C LEU A 218 -5.32 7.22 -11.89
N ALA A 219 -5.31 7.93 -13.03
CA ALA A 219 -5.74 9.33 -13.06
C ALA A 219 -7.21 9.50 -12.66
N MET A 220 -8.09 8.63 -13.17
CA MET A 220 -9.51 8.63 -12.84
C MET A 220 -9.73 8.32 -11.35
N LEU A 221 -9.04 7.30 -10.83
CA LEU A 221 -9.09 6.96 -9.40
C LEU A 221 -8.63 8.14 -8.54
N CYS A 222 -7.53 8.80 -8.90
CA CYS A 222 -7.00 9.96 -8.17
C CYS A 222 -8.00 11.13 -8.17
N LYS A 223 -8.64 11.41 -9.31
CA LYS A 223 -9.68 12.45 -9.42
C LYS A 223 -10.88 12.14 -8.53
N ASP A 224 -11.35 10.90 -8.53
CA ASP A 224 -12.49 10.50 -7.69
C ASP A 224 -12.14 10.57 -6.20
N ILE A 225 -10.93 10.18 -5.80
CA ILE A 225 -10.44 10.33 -4.42
C ILE A 225 -10.41 11.81 -4.04
N LYS A 226 -9.97 12.69 -4.93
CA LYS A 226 -9.95 14.14 -4.67
C LYS A 226 -11.34 14.75 -4.56
N ASN A 227 -12.24 14.41 -5.47
CA ASN A 227 -13.61 14.95 -5.50
C ASN A 227 -14.47 14.49 -4.32
N THR A 228 -14.03 13.48 -3.58
CA THR A 228 -14.71 12.97 -2.38
C THR A 228 -14.23 13.60 -1.09
N LEU A 229 -13.22 14.46 -1.17
CA LEU A 229 -12.92 15.41 -0.10
C LEU A 229 -14.09 16.39 -0.02
N PRO A 230 -14.62 16.70 1.17
CA PRO A 230 -15.63 17.73 1.30
C PRO A 230 -15.09 19.03 0.72
N ASN A 231 -15.68 19.49 -0.39
CA ASN A 231 -15.46 20.84 -0.88
C ASN A 231 -15.77 21.79 0.27
N SER A 232 -14.82 22.65 0.64
CA SER A 232 -15.02 23.73 1.63
C SER A 232 -16.04 24.80 1.16
N HIS A 233 -16.88 24.47 0.19
CA HIS A 233 -17.94 25.30 -0.36
C HIS A 233 -19.28 24.54 -0.32
N THR A 234 -19.65 24.04 0.86
CA THR A 234 -21.07 24.02 1.23
C THR A 234 -21.30 25.30 2.02
N GLN A 235 -22.10 26.19 1.46
CA GLN A 235 -22.45 27.49 2.02
C GLN A 235 -22.97 27.33 3.45
N ALA A 236 -22.14 27.70 4.42
CA ALA A 236 -22.65 28.16 5.70
C ALA A 236 -23.22 29.55 5.45
N SER A 237 -24.53 29.65 5.56
CA SER A 237 -25.26 30.91 5.66
C SER A 237 -24.76 31.73 6.86
N ASN A 238 -24.55 33.02 6.59
CA ASN A 238 -24.57 34.17 7.49
C ASN A 238 -23.44 34.40 8.52
N ASN A 239 -22.91 35.63 8.40
CA ASN A 239 -22.32 36.52 9.41
C ASN A 239 -20.96 36.16 10.02
N ALA A 240 -19.92 36.89 9.61
CA ALA A 240 -19.38 38.03 10.36
C ALA A 240 -17.96 38.39 9.88
N ASN A 241 -17.63 39.66 10.04
CA ASN A 241 -16.41 40.33 9.62
C ASN A 241 -15.11 39.74 10.19
N ASN A 242 -14.05 39.98 9.43
CA ASN A 242 -12.74 40.50 9.86
C ASN A 242 -11.51 39.56 9.85
N GLU A 243 -10.42 40.18 9.38
CA GLU A 243 -8.99 39.89 9.59
C GLU A 243 -8.23 38.87 8.73
N ASN A 244 -7.57 39.46 7.71
CA ASN A 244 -6.34 39.04 7.07
C ASN A 244 -5.17 38.95 8.07
N SER A 245 -4.55 37.77 8.18
CA SER A 245 -3.09 37.56 8.27
C SER A 245 -2.82 36.12 8.71
N LYS A 246 -2.40 35.25 7.79
CA LYS A 246 -1.83 33.93 8.15
C LYS A 246 -0.50 33.77 7.43
N THR A 247 0.55 33.64 8.23
CA THR A 247 1.96 33.51 7.81
C THR A 247 2.21 32.21 7.04
N SER A 248 3.31 32.17 6.27
CA SER A 248 3.75 31.04 5.44
C SER A 248 3.84 29.70 6.19
N THR A 249 4.17 29.72 7.48
CA THR A 249 4.22 28.55 8.36
C THR A 249 2.82 27.95 8.64
N GLN A 250 1.78 28.77 8.61
CA GLN A 250 0.41 28.34 8.83
C GLN A 250 -0.22 27.77 7.55
N LYS A 251 0.18 28.26 6.36
CA LYS A 251 -0.17 27.63 5.07
C LYS A 251 0.41 26.21 4.95
N ALA A 252 1.65 25.97 5.36
CA ALA A 252 2.27 24.64 5.35
C ALA A 252 1.57 23.64 6.29
N LYS A 253 1.27 24.04 7.53
CA LYS A 253 0.49 23.22 8.48
C LYS A 253 -0.95 22.95 8.00
N THR A 254 -1.56 23.87 7.25
CA THR A 254 -2.90 23.69 6.66
C THR A 254 -2.85 22.76 5.44
N MET A 255 -1.73 22.71 4.71
CA MET A 255 -1.50 21.79 3.60
C MET A 255 -1.38 20.34 4.09
N GLU A 256 -0.57 20.10 5.12
CA GLU A 256 -0.42 18.79 5.76
C GLU A 256 -1.73 18.30 6.40
N ALA A 257 -2.50 19.22 7.01
CA ALA A 257 -3.82 18.91 7.58
C ALA A 257 -4.94 18.70 6.53
N LYS A 258 -4.79 19.23 5.31
CA LYS A 258 -5.71 18.97 4.19
C LYS A 258 -5.40 17.64 3.50
N ILE A 259 -4.12 17.28 3.38
CA ILE A 259 -3.67 15.98 2.88
C ILE A 259 -4.10 14.84 3.83
N ALA A 260 -4.24 15.12 5.13
CA ALA A 260 -4.76 14.17 6.12
C ALA A 260 -6.26 13.77 5.93
N ARG A 261 -7.01 14.41 5.01
CA ARG A 261 -8.41 14.06 4.75
C ARG A 261 -8.61 13.07 3.59
N ALA A 262 -7.56 12.74 2.83
CA ALA A 262 -7.63 11.61 1.90
C ALA A 262 -7.38 10.32 2.69
N LYS A 263 -8.45 9.63 3.11
CA LYS A 263 -8.35 8.33 3.80
C LYS A 263 -7.71 7.24 2.92
N ILE A 264 -7.72 7.46 1.61
CA ILE A 264 -6.98 6.63 0.65
C ILE A 264 -5.52 7.09 0.61
N ALA A 265 -4.66 6.31 1.25
CA ALA A 265 -3.24 6.57 1.39
C ALA A 265 -2.42 6.09 0.18
N GLY A 266 -3.00 5.28 -0.69
CA GLY A 266 -2.29 4.78 -1.87
C GLY A 266 -3.03 3.72 -2.67
N VAL A 267 -2.28 3.07 -3.55
CA VAL A 267 -2.76 2.00 -4.41
C VAL A 267 -1.85 0.79 -4.36
N CYS A 268 -2.44 -0.37 -4.59
CA CYS A 268 -1.73 -1.63 -4.78
C CYS A 268 -1.85 -2.09 -6.24
N MET A 269 -0.72 -2.47 -6.84
CA MET A 269 -0.64 -2.97 -8.21
C MET A 269 0.05 -4.32 -8.24
N ARG A 270 -0.42 -5.24 -9.10
CA ARG A 270 0.12 -6.60 -9.23
C ARG A 270 0.67 -6.85 -10.62
N SER A 271 -0.19 -7.31 -11.54
CA SER A 271 0.21 -7.79 -12.87
C SER A 271 1.07 -6.79 -13.62
N VAL A 272 0.64 -5.52 -13.68
CA VAL A 272 1.39 -4.45 -14.36
C VAL A 272 2.83 -4.28 -13.85
N LEU A 273 3.09 -4.44 -12.54
CA LEU A 273 4.44 -4.32 -11.97
C LEU A 273 5.25 -5.62 -12.07
N MET A 274 4.57 -6.77 -12.05
CA MET A 274 5.21 -8.08 -12.22
C MET A 274 5.59 -8.36 -13.67
N GLU A 275 4.95 -7.71 -14.63
CA GLU A 275 5.09 -7.98 -16.07
C GLU A 275 5.76 -6.85 -16.85
N CYS A 276 5.67 -5.58 -16.41
CA CYS A 276 6.28 -4.47 -17.16
C CYS A 276 7.80 -4.64 -17.31
N GLU A 277 8.34 -4.26 -18.47
CA GLU A 277 9.77 -4.36 -18.75
C GLU A 277 10.60 -3.45 -17.84
N ASN A 278 10.11 -2.22 -17.59
CA ASN A 278 10.80 -1.21 -16.80
C ASN A 278 9.92 -0.66 -15.66
N PRO A 279 9.91 -1.33 -14.48
CA PRO A 279 9.14 -0.88 -13.32
C PRO A 279 9.50 0.54 -12.87
N LYS A 280 10.77 0.95 -12.96
CA LYS A 280 11.20 2.28 -12.55
C LYS A 280 10.55 3.39 -13.37
N ALA A 281 10.57 3.24 -14.70
CA ALA A 281 9.90 4.19 -15.59
C ALA A 281 8.37 4.17 -15.39
N TYR A 282 7.77 2.99 -15.21
CA TYR A 282 6.34 2.84 -14.96
C TYR A 282 5.91 3.57 -13.67
N ILE A 283 6.66 3.39 -12.59
CA ILE A 283 6.39 4.05 -11.31
C ILE A 283 6.61 5.56 -11.38
N ALA A 284 7.63 6.03 -12.10
CA ALA A 284 7.82 7.46 -12.33
C ALA A 284 6.58 8.09 -13.02
N GLN A 285 6.07 7.45 -14.08
CA GLN A 285 4.83 7.90 -14.75
C GLN A 285 3.62 7.89 -13.79
N CYS A 286 3.48 6.85 -12.95
CA CYS A 286 2.41 6.81 -11.96
C CYS A 286 2.53 7.95 -10.95
N LYS A 287 3.73 8.24 -10.45
CA LYS A 287 3.98 9.34 -9.51
C LYS A 287 3.70 10.71 -10.14
N GLU A 288 4.00 10.89 -11.42
CA GLU A 288 3.61 12.10 -12.17
C GLU A 288 2.10 12.26 -12.23
N ILE A 289 1.36 11.18 -12.53
CA ILE A 289 -0.12 11.19 -12.53
C ILE A 289 -0.66 11.53 -11.14
N ILE A 290 -0.17 10.86 -10.10
CA ILE A 290 -0.58 11.10 -8.71
C ILE A 290 -0.32 12.56 -8.32
N THR A 291 0.88 13.07 -8.61
CA THR A 291 1.24 14.47 -8.33
C THR A 291 0.35 15.44 -9.11
N LYS A 292 0.09 15.15 -10.38
CA LYS A 292 -0.76 15.96 -11.24
C LYS A 292 -2.21 16.00 -10.74
N GLU A 293 -2.79 14.88 -10.34
CA GLU A 293 -4.22 14.82 -10.04
C GLU A 293 -4.51 15.15 -8.58
N ILE A 294 -3.68 14.66 -7.64
CA ILE A 294 -3.88 14.86 -6.20
C ILE A 294 -3.21 16.16 -5.73
N CYS A 295 -2.02 16.50 -6.24
CA CYS A 295 -1.21 17.60 -5.67
C CYS A 295 -1.29 18.94 -6.44
N LYS A 296 -1.81 19.02 -7.68
CA LYS A 296 -1.79 20.29 -8.46
C LYS A 296 -2.81 21.36 -8.08
N ASP A 297 -3.77 21.10 -7.20
CA ASP A 297 -4.74 22.14 -6.79
C ASP A 297 -4.33 22.85 -5.49
N PHE A 298 -3.03 23.08 -5.31
CA PHE A 298 -2.50 23.87 -4.20
C PHE A 298 -1.37 24.80 -4.63
#